data_AF-A0A2G8JZ65-F1
#
_entry.id   AF-A0A2G8JZ65-F1
#
_cell.length_a   1.000
_cell.length_b   1.000
_cell.length_c   1.000
_cell.angle_alpha   90.00
_cell.angle_beta   90.00
_cell.angle_gamma   90.00
#
_symmetry.space_group_name_H-M   'P 1'
#
loop_
_entity.id
_entity.type
_entity.pdbx_description
1 polymer ?
#
loop_
_entity_poly.entity_id
_entity_poly.type
_entity_poly.pdbx_seq_one_letter_code
_entity_poly.pdbx_strand_id
1 'polypeptide(L)'
;MTLDELQSLYEICATEMNLFGASNWCKLFSQSDLRAMEYLYDLQEYWYSSYGYRINYLPYCVLLQDIASHLESSVASGSTSTKKIFKFAHSTTIQGLFALLGLYRTSVIPTADNYPLDGNWEYRGGIISPYAANIVFSVFRCAGRSTLPNAIGDVKVLITHNEQPLKIGPCDSYYCDLTTLTSYLRSKVGSC
;
A
#
# COMPACT_ATOMS: atom_id res chain seq x y z
N MET A 1 -23.30 26.69 -2.02
CA MET A 1 -22.31 25.64 -1.80
C MET A 1 -22.68 24.45 -2.66
N THR A 2 -21.93 24.24 -3.74
CA THR A 2 -22.02 23.03 -4.58
C THR A 2 -21.18 21.91 -3.97
N LEU A 3 -21.30 20.70 -4.52
CA LEU A 3 -20.48 19.56 -4.10
C LEU A 3 -18.99 19.81 -4.36
N ASP A 4 -18.66 20.38 -5.52
CA ASP A 4 -17.27 20.68 -5.89
C ASP A 4 -16.64 21.72 -4.95
N GLU A 5 -17.42 22.74 -4.55
CA GLU A 5 -16.99 23.73 -3.55
C GLU A 5 -16.75 23.06 -2.19
N LEU A 6 -17.62 22.14 -1.77
CA LEU A 6 -17.48 21.42 -0.50
C LEU A 6 -16.23 20.51 -0.49
N GLN A 7 -15.99 19.77 -1.59
CA GLN A 7 -14.78 18.96 -1.76
C GLN A 7 -13.52 19.81 -1.71
N SER A 8 -13.51 20.95 -2.41
CA SER A 8 -12.38 21.88 -2.40
C SER A 8 -12.07 22.38 -0.98
N LEU A 9 -13.09 22.74 -0.19
CA LEU A 9 -12.91 23.15 1.21
C LEU A 9 -12.36 22.01 2.09
N TYR A 10 -12.83 20.78 1.85
CA TYR A 10 -12.35 19.60 2.57
C TYR A 10 -10.87 19.31 2.25
N GLU A 11 -10.48 19.40 0.99
CA GLU A 11 -9.10 19.20 0.55
C GLU A 11 -8.16 20.29 1.09
N ILE A 12 -8.59 21.55 1.13
CA ILE A 12 -7.82 22.64 1.76
C ILE A 12 -7.61 22.33 3.25
N CYS A 13 -8.68 21.94 3.96
CA CYS A 13 -8.60 21.52 5.35
C CYS A 13 -7.57 20.38 5.54
N ALA A 14 -7.71 19.29 4.77
CA ALA A 14 -6.82 18.15 4.87
C ALA A 14 -5.36 18.50 4.54
N THR A 15 -5.14 19.33 3.51
CA THR A 15 -3.80 19.74 3.09
C THR A 15 -3.13 20.64 4.13
N GLU A 16 -3.83 21.64 4.66
CA GLU A 16 -3.29 22.50 5.72
C GLU A 16 -3.01 21.71 7.01
N MET A 17 -3.86 20.76 7.38
CA MET A 17 -3.58 19.86 8.51
C MET A 17 -2.29 19.07 8.31
N ASN A 18 -2.04 18.56 7.10
CA ASN A 18 -0.81 17.83 6.79
C ASN A 18 0.44 18.73 6.76
N LEU A 19 0.32 19.96 6.26
CA LEU A 19 1.46 20.88 6.11
C LEU A 19 1.80 21.63 7.40
N PHE A 20 0.78 22.04 8.16
CA PHE A 20 0.93 22.97 9.29
C PHE A 20 0.48 22.39 10.63
N GLY A 21 -0.14 21.20 10.64
CA GLY A 21 -0.71 20.59 11.85
C GLY A 21 -1.99 21.26 12.35
N ALA A 22 -2.49 22.28 11.64
CA ALA A 22 -3.71 23.01 11.97
C ALA A 22 -4.32 23.63 10.72
N SER A 23 -5.65 23.74 10.67
CA SER A 23 -6.38 24.46 9.63
C SER A 23 -7.65 25.10 10.18
N ASN A 24 -7.88 26.37 9.83
CA ASN A 24 -9.15 27.03 10.14
C ASN A 24 -10.28 26.56 9.22
N TRP A 25 -9.97 26.06 8.03
CA TRP A 25 -10.97 25.52 7.11
C TRP A 25 -11.64 24.27 7.65
N CYS A 26 -10.91 23.46 8.43
CA CYS A 26 -11.50 22.29 9.10
C CYS A 26 -12.62 22.65 10.09
N LYS A 27 -12.65 23.88 10.63
CA LYS A 27 -13.70 24.33 11.56
C LYS A 27 -15.05 24.54 10.88
N LEU A 28 -15.08 24.56 9.55
CA LEU A 28 -16.32 24.63 8.78
C LEU A 28 -17.07 23.28 8.76
N PHE A 29 -16.42 22.19 9.16
CA PHE A 29 -16.96 20.84 9.14
C PHE A 29 -17.24 20.34 10.55
N SER A 30 -18.41 19.76 10.76
CA SER A 30 -18.66 18.92 11.94
C SER A 30 -17.97 17.57 11.80
N GLN A 31 -17.87 16.81 12.90
CA GLN A 31 -17.33 15.44 12.87
C GLN A 31 -18.16 14.51 11.96
N SER A 32 -19.46 14.73 11.84
CA SER A 32 -20.31 13.99 10.90
C SER A 32 -20.02 14.36 9.45
N ASP A 33 -19.78 15.65 9.16
CA ASP A 33 -19.43 16.08 7.81
C ASP A 33 -18.08 15.49 7.39
N LEU A 34 -17.08 15.52 8.28
CA LEU A 34 -15.77 14.91 8.03
C LEU A 34 -15.88 13.41 7.77
N ARG A 35 -16.70 12.68 8.52
CA ARG A 35 -16.92 11.23 8.29
C ARG A 35 -17.61 10.95 6.95
N ALA A 36 -18.60 11.74 6.58
CA ALA A 36 -19.26 11.62 5.29
C ALA A 36 -18.30 11.90 4.13
N MET A 37 -17.44 12.92 4.28
CA MET A 37 -16.39 13.23 3.31
C MET A 37 -15.34 12.12 3.24
N GLU A 38 -14.83 11.62 4.37
CA GLU A 38 -13.89 10.49 4.39
C GLU A 38 -14.46 9.28 3.64
N TYR A 39 -15.72 8.92 3.91
CA TYR A 39 -16.38 7.83 3.23
C TYR A 39 -16.56 8.07 1.72
N LEU A 40 -16.86 9.31 1.31
CA LEU A 40 -16.95 9.69 -0.11
C LEU A 40 -15.61 9.47 -0.84
N TYR A 41 -14.49 9.87 -0.23
CA TYR A 41 -13.16 9.63 -0.81
C TYR A 41 -12.80 8.14 -0.79
N ASP A 42 -13.14 7.43 0.28
CA ASP A 42 -12.92 5.98 0.37
C ASP A 42 -13.69 5.22 -0.73
N LEU A 43 -14.92 5.64 -1.05
CA LEU A 43 -15.68 5.13 -2.19
C LEU A 43 -14.94 5.37 -3.51
N GLN A 44 -14.52 6.61 -3.76
CA GLN A 44 -13.80 6.95 -4.99
C GLN A 44 -12.53 6.11 -5.15
N GLU A 45 -11.71 6.03 -4.11
CA GLU A 45 -10.47 5.25 -4.14
C GLU A 45 -10.71 3.76 -4.32
N TYR A 46 -11.70 3.19 -3.62
CA TYR A 46 -12.06 1.79 -3.74
C TYR A 46 -12.44 1.44 -5.19
N TRP A 47 -13.33 2.26 -5.77
CA TRP A 47 -13.91 2.00 -7.07
C TRP A 47 -12.99 2.34 -8.24
N TYR A 48 -12.18 3.40 -8.13
CA TYR A 48 -11.30 3.86 -9.22
C TYR A 48 -9.86 3.35 -9.14
N SER A 49 -9.38 2.89 -7.99
CA SER A 49 -7.95 2.58 -7.81
C SER A 49 -7.64 1.30 -7.04
N SER A 50 -8.67 0.65 -6.48
CA SER A 50 -8.52 -0.60 -5.74
C SER A 50 -9.43 -1.69 -6.31
N TYR A 51 -10.15 -2.42 -5.46
CA TYR A 51 -10.91 -3.62 -5.80
C TYR A 51 -12.17 -3.41 -6.65
N GLY A 52 -12.58 -2.15 -6.92
CA GLY A 52 -13.79 -1.87 -7.71
C GLY A 52 -13.82 -2.59 -9.05
N TYR A 53 -12.71 -2.54 -9.80
CA TYR A 53 -12.58 -3.23 -11.08
C TYR A 53 -11.20 -3.87 -11.24
N ARG A 54 -11.16 -5.04 -11.89
CA ARG A 54 -9.90 -5.76 -12.13
C ARG A 54 -8.87 -4.90 -12.87
N ILE A 55 -9.31 -4.05 -13.79
CA ILE A 55 -8.43 -3.16 -14.56
C ILE A 55 -7.68 -2.15 -13.67
N ASN A 56 -8.19 -1.83 -12.48
CA ASN A 56 -7.56 -0.85 -11.60
C ASN A 56 -6.21 -1.34 -11.07
N TYR A 57 -6.01 -2.66 -10.94
CA TYR A 57 -4.78 -3.22 -10.34
C TYR A 57 -3.92 -4.07 -11.28
N LEU A 58 -4.44 -4.48 -12.45
CA LEU A 58 -3.65 -5.23 -13.44
C LEU A 58 -2.44 -4.46 -14.01
N PRO A 59 -2.49 -3.14 -14.28
CA PRO A 59 -1.33 -2.41 -14.77
C PRO A 59 -0.11 -2.50 -13.85
N TYR A 60 -0.32 -2.70 -12.54
CA TYR A 60 0.75 -2.79 -11.55
C TYR A 60 1.46 -4.15 -11.52
N CYS A 61 1.07 -5.11 -12.37
CA CYS A 61 1.85 -6.33 -12.57
C CYS A 61 3.28 -6.02 -13.05
N VAL A 62 3.47 -4.96 -13.85
CA VAL A 62 4.79 -4.50 -14.28
C VAL A 62 5.63 -4.03 -13.08
N LEU A 63 5.03 -3.28 -12.16
CA LEU A 63 5.69 -2.85 -10.92
C LEU A 63 6.03 -4.04 -10.03
N LEU A 64 5.10 -4.99 -9.88
CA LEU A 64 5.30 -6.18 -9.06
C LEU A 64 6.41 -7.10 -9.62
N GLN A 65 6.46 -7.25 -10.94
CA GLN A 65 7.51 -7.96 -11.67
C GLN A 65 8.88 -7.31 -11.47
N ASP A 66 8.94 -5.97 -11.48
CA ASP A 66 10.15 -5.19 -11.22
C ASP A 66 10.63 -5.35 -9.77
N ILE A 67 9.72 -5.30 -8.79
CA ILE A 67 10.03 -5.54 -7.37
C ILE A 67 10.61 -6.94 -7.18
N ALA A 68 9.97 -7.99 -7.73
CA ALA A 68 10.45 -9.36 -7.61
C ALA A 68 11.85 -9.54 -8.20
N SER A 69 12.12 -8.94 -9.37
CA SER A 69 13.42 -9.01 -10.05
C SER A 69 14.52 -8.30 -9.25
N HIS A 70 14.22 -7.15 -8.65
CA HIS A 70 15.16 -6.44 -7.78
C HIS A 70 15.45 -7.18 -6.48
N LEU A 71 14.45 -7.83 -5.88
CA LEU A 71 14.63 -8.68 -4.70
C LEU A 71 15.54 -9.87 -5.01
N GLU A 72 15.34 -10.56 -6.13
CA GLU A 72 16.16 -11.70 -6.55
C GLU A 72 17.61 -11.28 -6.88
N SER A 73 17.79 -10.17 -7.59
CA SER A 73 19.13 -9.66 -7.94
C SER A 73 19.90 -9.08 -6.75
N SER A 74 19.22 -8.71 -5.66
CA SER A 74 19.86 -8.18 -4.45
C SER A 74 20.85 -9.16 -3.80
N VAL A 75 20.70 -10.46 -4.08
CA VAL A 75 21.57 -11.53 -3.55
C VAL A 75 22.52 -12.12 -4.59
N ALA A 76 22.43 -11.70 -5.85
CA ALA A 76 23.28 -12.21 -6.91
C ALA A 76 24.76 -11.81 -6.68
N SER A 77 25.67 -12.77 -6.85
CA SER A 77 27.11 -12.59 -6.68
C SER A 77 27.69 -11.72 -7.81
N GLY A 78 28.05 -10.47 -7.52
CA GLY A 78 28.70 -9.56 -8.46
C GLY A 78 28.79 -8.12 -7.93
N SER A 79 29.79 -7.35 -8.37
CA SER A 79 30.10 -6.00 -7.87
C SER A 79 29.14 -4.89 -8.35
N THR A 80 28.02 -5.25 -8.96
CA THR A 80 27.08 -4.32 -9.63
C THR A 80 25.65 -4.36 -9.08
N SER A 81 25.40 -5.03 -7.94
CA SER A 81 24.05 -5.06 -7.37
C SER A 81 23.64 -3.69 -6.83
N THR A 82 22.59 -3.11 -7.43
CA THR A 82 21.95 -1.88 -6.94
C THR A 82 21.40 -2.13 -5.54
N LYS A 83 22.01 -1.51 -4.53
CA LYS A 83 21.68 -1.78 -3.11
C LYS A 83 20.46 -1.00 -2.61
N LYS A 84 20.06 0.07 -3.30
CA LYS A 84 18.99 0.97 -2.88
C LYS A 84 18.21 1.44 -4.10
N ILE A 85 16.90 1.30 -4.05
CA ILE A 85 15.98 1.68 -5.13
C ILE A 85 14.86 2.47 -4.49
N PHE A 86 14.68 3.71 -4.94
CA PHE A 86 13.61 4.59 -4.49
C PHE A 86 12.70 4.89 -5.67
N LYS A 87 11.41 4.63 -5.51
CA LYS A 87 10.37 4.92 -6.49
C LYS A 87 9.36 5.86 -5.87
N PHE A 88 9.02 6.92 -6.59
CA PHE A 88 8.01 7.89 -6.18
C PHE A 88 6.86 7.80 -7.18
N ALA A 89 5.65 7.75 -6.66
CA ALA A 89 4.44 7.54 -7.45
C ALA A 89 3.25 8.23 -6.77
N HIS A 90 2.04 7.84 -7.17
CA HIS A 90 0.78 8.38 -6.65
C HIS A 90 0.06 7.34 -5.78
N SER A 91 -0.96 7.80 -5.03
CA SER A 91 -1.82 6.95 -4.19
C SER A 91 -2.37 5.74 -4.95
N THR A 92 -2.82 5.97 -6.18
CA THR A 92 -3.33 4.94 -7.09
C THR A 92 -2.36 3.79 -7.32
N THR A 93 -1.05 4.09 -7.33
CA THR A 93 0.01 3.07 -7.49
C THR A 93 0.11 2.16 -6.27
N ILE A 94 0.01 2.73 -5.08
CA ILE A 94 0.05 1.98 -3.81
C ILE A 94 -1.22 1.14 -3.67
N GLN A 95 -2.39 1.75 -3.89
CA GLN A 95 -3.69 1.08 -3.81
C GLN A 95 -3.79 -0.08 -4.79
N GLY A 96 -3.42 0.14 -6.05
CA GLY A 96 -3.47 -0.91 -7.05
C GLY A 96 -2.44 -2.02 -6.80
N LEU A 97 -1.23 -1.70 -6.32
CA LEU A 97 -0.26 -2.71 -5.89
C LEU A 97 -0.80 -3.56 -4.73
N PHE A 98 -1.41 -2.93 -3.72
CA PHE A 98 -2.02 -3.64 -2.59
C PHE A 98 -3.20 -4.50 -3.03
N ALA A 99 -4.05 -3.99 -3.91
CA ALA A 99 -5.16 -4.75 -4.47
C ALA A 99 -4.68 -6.00 -5.22
N LEU A 100 -3.65 -5.85 -6.06
CA LEU A 100 -2.99 -6.95 -6.77
C LEU A 100 -2.40 -8.00 -5.81
N LEU A 101 -1.83 -7.55 -4.68
CA LEU A 101 -1.29 -8.41 -3.63
C LEU A 101 -2.37 -9.05 -2.73
N GLY A 102 -3.64 -8.66 -2.86
CA GLY A 102 -4.74 -9.18 -2.04
C GLY A 102 -4.85 -8.54 -0.65
N LEU A 103 -4.25 -7.36 -0.45
CA LEU A 103 -4.23 -6.65 0.83
C LEU A 103 -5.40 -5.66 0.95
N TYR A 104 -5.87 -5.41 2.18
CA TYR A 104 -6.95 -4.46 2.48
C TYR A 104 -8.27 -4.76 1.76
N ARG A 105 -8.50 -6.02 1.38
CA ARG A 105 -9.77 -6.45 0.82
C ARG A 105 -10.83 -6.47 1.91
N THR A 106 -11.97 -5.86 1.63
CA THR A 106 -13.09 -5.79 2.56
C THR A 106 -14.05 -6.97 2.41
N SER A 107 -14.72 -7.31 3.52
CA SER A 107 -15.84 -8.25 3.58
C SER A 107 -17.12 -7.62 3.03
N VAL A 108 -17.29 -6.31 3.23
CA VAL A 108 -18.40 -5.51 2.69
C VAL A 108 -17.85 -4.55 1.63
N ILE A 109 -18.40 -4.62 0.42
CA ILE A 109 -18.03 -3.70 -0.66
C ILE A 109 -18.63 -2.33 -0.34
N PRO A 110 -17.84 -1.25 -0.25
CA PRO A 110 -18.37 0.07 0.05
C PRO A 110 -19.19 0.59 -1.14
N THR A 111 -20.41 1.05 -0.87
CA THR A 111 -21.34 1.60 -1.87
C THR A 111 -22.02 2.86 -1.32
N ALA A 112 -22.52 3.73 -2.19
CA ALA A 112 -23.16 4.98 -1.75
C ALA A 112 -24.37 4.76 -0.83
N ASP A 113 -25.02 3.60 -0.91
CA ASP A 113 -26.20 3.21 -0.13
C ASP A 113 -25.89 2.44 1.17
N ASN A 114 -24.62 2.11 1.45
CA ASN A 114 -24.23 1.37 2.66
C ASN A 114 -23.29 2.14 3.60
N TYR A 115 -23.34 3.47 3.58
CA TYR A 115 -22.63 4.32 4.55
C TYR A 115 -23.03 3.96 6.00
N PRO A 116 -22.08 3.49 6.84
CA PRO A 116 -22.42 3.08 8.20
C PRO A 116 -22.41 4.27 9.15
N LEU A 117 -23.56 4.54 9.78
CA LEU A 117 -23.76 5.70 10.66
C LEU A 117 -22.93 5.68 11.95
N ASP A 118 -22.46 4.49 12.36
CA ASP A 118 -21.53 4.34 13.48
C ASP A 118 -20.09 4.77 13.10
N GLY A 119 -19.81 4.98 11.82
CA GLY A 119 -18.51 5.34 11.28
C GLY A 119 -17.52 4.17 11.17
N ASN A 120 -18.02 2.93 11.23
CA ASN A 120 -17.20 1.73 11.25
C ASN A 120 -17.27 0.97 9.92
N TRP A 121 -16.57 1.48 8.89
CA TRP A 121 -16.34 0.76 7.64
C TRP A 121 -14.89 0.29 7.51
N GLU A 122 -14.69 -0.77 6.71
CA GLU A 122 -13.41 -1.46 6.63
C GLU A 122 -12.38 -0.82 5.69
N TYR A 123 -12.81 -0.33 4.52
CA TYR A 123 -11.89 0.28 3.56
C TYR A 123 -11.56 1.70 3.96
N ARG A 124 -10.32 1.97 4.37
CA ARG A 124 -9.90 3.28 4.86
C ARG A 124 -8.74 3.83 4.03
N GLY A 125 -9.06 4.65 3.05
CA GLY A 125 -8.11 5.34 2.17
C GLY A 125 -7.08 6.14 2.95
N GLY A 126 -7.50 6.86 3.98
CA GLY A 126 -6.61 7.61 4.88
C GLY A 126 -5.60 6.75 5.66
N ILE A 127 -5.83 5.44 5.80
CA ILE A 127 -4.88 4.49 6.42
C ILE A 127 -4.04 3.79 5.35
N ILE A 128 -4.69 3.41 4.24
CA ILE A 128 -4.09 2.65 3.14
C ILE A 128 -3.09 3.53 2.36
N SER A 129 -3.49 4.74 2.00
CA SER A 129 -2.70 5.65 1.20
C SER A 129 -2.80 7.12 1.67
N PRO A 130 -2.41 7.43 2.93
CA PRO A 130 -2.24 8.82 3.36
C PRO A 130 -1.21 9.57 2.51
N TYR A 131 -1.08 10.89 2.74
CA TYR A 131 0.05 11.64 2.21
C TYR A 131 1.38 10.96 2.60
N ALA A 132 2.29 10.85 1.62
CA ALA A 132 3.57 10.14 1.75
C ALA A 132 3.46 8.65 2.14
N ALA A 133 2.31 8.01 1.84
CA ALA A 133 2.19 6.57 1.96
C ALA A 133 3.33 5.84 1.25
N ASN A 134 3.80 4.75 1.85
CA ASN A 134 4.95 4.03 1.34
C ASN A 134 4.87 2.53 1.65
N ILE A 135 5.48 1.74 0.77
CA ILE A 135 5.82 0.35 1.01
C ILE A 135 7.32 0.15 0.79
N VAL A 136 7.98 -0.50 1.75
CA VAL A 136 9.43 -0.73 1.71
C VAL A 136 9.72 -2.21 1.87
N PHE A 137 10.63 -2.72 1.05
CA PHE A 137 11.17 -4.07 1.13
C PHE A 137 12.62 -3.98 1.59
N SER A 138 12.89 -4.35 2.84
CA SER A 138 14.22 -4.33 3.43
C SER A 138 14.83 -5.73 3.44
N VAL A 139 15.95 -5.92 2.74
CA VAL A 139 16.62 -7.22 2.59
C VAL A 139 17.75 -7.35 3.62
N PHE A 140 17.74 -8.42 4.40
CA PHE A 140 18.71 -8.71 5.45
C PHE A 140 19.41 -10.03 5.14
N ARG A 141 20.73 -10.06 5.33
CA ARG A 141 21.50 -11.30 5.40
C ARG A 141 21.75 -11.63 6.86
N CYS A 142 21.11 -12.69 7.35
CA CYS A 142 21.27 -13.16 8.71
C CYS A 142 22.64 -13.85 8.86
N ALA A 143 23.42 -13.48 9.87
CA ALA A 143 24.67 -14.16 10.17
C ALA A 143 24.40 -15.44 10.97
N GLY A 144 24.94 -16.58 10.52
CA GLY A 144 25.14 -17.75 11.40
C GLY A 144 24.15 -18.91 11.32
N ARG A 145 23.49 -19.18 10.19
CA ARG A 145 22.71 -20.42 9.99
C ARG A 145 23.34 -21.43 9.04
N SER A 146 24.17 -21.00 8.10
CA SER A 146 24.88 -21.88 7.18
C SER A 146 26.40 -21.83 7.38
N THR A 147 27.03 -23.01 7.50
CA THR A 147 28.49 -23.19 7.38
C THR A 147 28.97 -23.13 5.92
N LEU A 148 28.05 -23.11 4.96
CA LEU A 148 28.33 -22.92 3.53
C LEU A 148 28.28 -21.41 3.19
N PRO A 149 29.35 -20.85 2.59
CA PRO A 149 29.30 -19.53 1.98
C PRO A 149 28.16 -19.48 0.95
N ASN A 150 27.31 -18.45 1.01
CA ASN A 150 26.26 -18.15 0.01
C ASN A 150 24.97 -19.01 0.05
N ALA A 151 24.58 -19.58 1.20
CA ALA A 151 23.25 -20.20 1.30
C ALA A 151 22.13 -19.13 1.22
N ILE A 152 21.27 -19.24 0.20
CA ILE A 152 20.12 -18.35 -0.04
C ILE A 152 19.10 -18.38 1.14
N GLY A 153 19.10 -19.44 1.95
CA GLY A 153 18.25 -19.59 3.14
C GLY A 153 18.57 -18.64 4.30
N ASP A 154 19.66 -17.87 4.21
CA ASP A 154 20.05 -16.88 5.22
C ASP A 154 19.57 -15.45 4.87
N VAL A 155 18.79 -15.28 3.80
CA VAL A 155 18.28 -13.97 3.37
C VAL A 155 16.80 -13.80 3.70
N LYS A 156 16.50 -12.77 4.49
CA LYS A 156 15.15 -12.42 4.93
C LYS A 156 14.74 -11.06 4.38
N VAL A 157 13.45 -10.86 4.15
CA VAL A 157 12.86 -9.60 3.72
C VAL A 157 11.84 -9.15 4.77
N LEU A 158 12.02 -7.94 5.30
CA LEU A 158 10.99 -7.24 6.08
C LEU A 158 10.23 -6.31 5.14
N ILE A 159 8.91 -6.42 5.16
CA ILE A 159 8.03 -5.53 4.40
C ILE A 159 7.37 -4.59 5.39
N THR A 160 7.40 -3.29 5.11
CA THR A 160 6.69 -2.29 5.92
C THR A 160 5.76 -1.47 5.04
N HIS A 161 4.56 -1.20 5.53
CA HIS A 161 3.62 -0.23 4.96
C HIS A 161 3.42 0.90 5.96
N ASN A 162 3.64 2.14 5.52
CA ASN A 162 3.62 3.32 6.39
C ASN A 162 4.45 3.10 7.66
N GLU A 163 5.68 2.59 7.47
CA GLU A 163 6.66 2.29 8.53
C GLU A 163 6.25 1.21 9.54
N GLN A 164 5.10 0.56 9.35
CA GLN A 164 4.64 -0.56 10.17
C GLN A 164 4.89 -1.91 9.48
N PRO A 165 5.36 -2.94 10.22
CA PRO A 165 5.56 -4.27 9.66
C PRO A 165 4.28 -4.85 9.04
N LEU A 166 4.39 -5.31 7.80
CA LEU A 166 3.29 -5.86 7.01
C LEU A 166 3.59 -7.32 6.63
N LYS A 167 2.64 -8.22 6.90
CA LYS A 167 2.69 -9.61 6.41
C LYS A 167 2.02 -9.71 5.05
N ILE A 168 2.65 -10.40 4.11
CA ILE A 168 2.13 -10.59 2.75
C ILE A 168 2.22 -12.07 2.39
N GLY A 169 1.14 -12.61 1.81
CA GLY A 169 1.14 -13.95 1.22
C GLY A 169 1.52 -15.06 2.22
N PRO A 170 2.37 -16.02 1.85
CA PRO A 170 2.69 -17.21 2.65
C PRO A 170 3.74 -16.97 3.76
N CYS A 171 4.01 -15.73 4.13
CA CYS A 171 5.02 -15.42 5.14
C CYS A 171 4.48 -15.62 6.56
N ASP A 172 4.97 -16.63 7.29
CA ASP A 172 4.54 -16.93 8.67
C ASP A 172 4.94 -15.82 9.68
N SER A 173 6.05 -15.13 9.40
CA SER A 173 6.61 -14.05 10.23
C SER A 173 6.80 -12.76 9.43
N TYR A 174 7.08 -11.64 10.13
CA TYR A 174 7.42 -10.36 9.48
C TYR A 174 8.73 -10.41 8.70
N TYR A 175 9.62 -11.35 9.01
CA TYR A 175 10.86 -11.60 8.27
C TYR A 175 10.66 -12.79 7.34
N CYS A 176 10.28 -12.52 6.10
CA CYS A 176 9.96 -13.56 5.13
C CYS A 176 11.21 -14.08 4.42
N ASP A 177 11.27 -15.37 4.12
CA ASP A 177 12.32 -15.91 3.26
C ASP A 177 12.27 -15.29 1.88
N LEU A 178 13.41 -14.86 1.36
CA LEU A 178 13.49 -14.19 0.05
C LEU A 178 12.86 -15.05 -1.05
N THR A 179 13.22 -16.33 -1.14
CA THR A 179 12.69 -17.26 -2.15
C THR A 179 11.19 -17.48 -2.02
N THR A 180 10.68 -17.57 -0.79
CA THR A 180 9.23 -17.72 -0.53
C THR A 180 8.47 -16.48 -0.98
N LEU A 181 8.96 -15.30 -0.62
CA LEU A 181 8.36 -14.03 -1.02
C LEU A 181 8.40 -13.86 -2.55
N THR A 182 9.56 -14.02 -3.19
CA THR A 182 9.67 -13.81 -4.63
C THR A 182 8.81 -14.81 -5.42
N SER A 183 8.74 -16.08 -5.00
CA SER A 183 7.84 -17.06 -5.60
C SER A 183 6.37 -16.63 -5.52
N TYR A 184 5.95 -16.09 -4.36
CA TYR A 184 4.61 -15.53 -4.20
C TYR A 184 4.36 -14.33 -5.13
N LEU A 185 5.27 -13.35 -5.17
CA LEU A 185 5.12 -12.17 -6.04
C LEU A 185 5.06 -12.59 -7.51
N ARG A 186 5.91 -13.53 -7.95
CA ARG A 186 5.90 -14.09 -9.32
C ARG A 186 4.59 -14.82 -9.64
N SER A 187 4.03 -15.56 -8.68
CA SER A 187 2.73 -16.23 -8.87
C SER A 187 1.59 -15.24 -9.12
N LYS A 188 1.63 -14.07 -8.47
CA LYS A 188 0.68 -12.98 -8.72
C LYS A 188 0.87 -12.37 -10.09
N VAL A 189 2.11 -12.17 -10.53
CA VAL A 189 2.41 -11.71 -11.89
C VAL A 189 1.91 -12.70 -12.95
N GLY A 190 2.02 -14.02 -12.72
CA GLY A 190 1.50 -15.03 -13.64
C GLY A 190 -0.04 -15.15 -13.68
N SER A 191 -0.75 -14.51 -12.74
CA SER A 191 -2.21 -14.39 -12.74
C SER A 191 -2.73 -13.09 -13.39
N CYS A 192 -1.78 -12.27 -13.85
CA CYS A 192 -2.00 -11.25 -14.85
C CYS A 192 -2.01 -11.97 -16.22
#